data_AF-A0A8T1X8D6-F1
#
_entry.id   AF-A0A8T1X8D6-F1
#
_cell.length_a   1.000
_cell.length_b   1.000
_cell.length_c   1.000
_cell.angle_alpha   90.00
_cell.angle_beta   90.00
_cell.angle_gamma   90.00
#
_symmetry.space_group_name_H-M   'P 1'
#
loop_
_entity.id
_entity.type
_entity.pdbx_description
1 polymer ?
#
loop_
_entity_poly.entity_id
_entity_poly.type
_entity_poly.pdbx_seq_one_letter_code
_entity_poly.pdbx_strand_id
1 'polypeptide(L)'
;MAMQAKTESKGKSYGKNAGGYNAKKRPAGGDDGKKSFMDQKLAKKQRKMQRPHYEMVTRAKQIWNVIRERDVDKAKRATLVDELYTLVKGKIYDVAAKHDASRVIQSLMQHGKPEHRSQIVLEMKEHLIEVSKMQYGCFLVQKMIRYGSTADRAAIVKCLTGNVVQVGTHNIAANVLEYAQEYLKPAQLTALKLEFYGREFAYFNAENKRNLPDILAAHPEKKDDVMKHLSTILNRMVDKQLLGLAFVQSLLWEYLNNADHDDVMQMVANVRDASLALLATRNGARIVNKCLSLGAAKDRKRIIKTLKDKVLDACNHPSGYLVIMRILDVVDDSVLVQKSILAEMNDELFSIAMHPSGRKILLQLLSPLNTKYLSPDDLKLLEPPILPSPEDPNVQVVNYKKDPNARREELLKGLLPKLEEMCVENAAALMRSKEGRDVIVEVAKRSSSSDLADSVASAALAEPSEDEEEPLHTDANGHYALRRLIKETTLAEPLLTAVEEQLPVWASTNRGSFVVLAFLEAENGSKNAAKVVKKALKPGMGDLKKLVDSQKGTKLLLEKLQ
;
A
#
# COMPACT_ATOMS: atom_id res chain seq x y z
N MET A 1 63.17 1.39 31.37
CA MET A 1 64.38 0.74 30.81
C MET A 1 64.07 0.29 29.39
N ALA A 2 64.94 0.67 28.47
CA ALA A 2 64.88 0.38 27.04
C ALA A 2 64.97 -1.13 26.75
N MET A 3 64.37 -1.62 25.66
CA MET A 3 65.02 -1.69 24.35
C MET A 3 64.11 -2.31 23.28
N GLN A 4 64.39 -1.88 22.06
CA GLN A 4 63.79 -2.26 20.77
C GLN A 4 64.10 -3.71 20.38
N ALA A 5 63.24 -4.32 19.56
CA ALA A 5 63.66 -4.90 18.28
C ALA A 5 62.47 -5.13 17.33
N LYS A 6 62.74 -4.82 16.07
CA LYS A 6 61.90 -4.79 14.87
C LYS A 6 61.36 -6.17 14.45
N THR A 7 60.20 -6.16 13.79
CA THR A 7 59.89 -7.08 12.69
C THR A 7 59.12 -6.36 11.58
N GLU A 8 59.64 -6.48 10.35
CA GLU A 8 59.06 -5.98 9.11
C GLU A 8 57.86 -6.82 8.67
N SER A 9 56.83 -6.18 8.12
CA SER A 9 55.81 -6.86 7.30
C SER A 9 55.24 -5.88 6.25
N LYS A 10 55.31 -6.31 4.99
CA LYS A 10 54.94 -5.58 3.78
C LYS A 10 53.41 -5.46 3.66
N GLY A 11 52.89 -4.24 3.74
CA GLY A 11 51.50 -3.90 3.41
C GLY A 11 51.38 -3.20 2.06
N LYS A 12 50.77 -3.89 1.08
CA LYS A 12 50.40 -3.34 -0.23
C LYS A 12 49.31 -2.26 -0.09
N SER A 13 49.56 -1.09 -0.66
CA SER A 13 48.64 0.03 -0.78
C SER A 13 47.53 -0.27 -1.81
N TYR A 14 46.28 -0.13 -1.39
CA TYR A 14 45.11 -0.19 -2.27
C TYR A 14 45.00 1.12 -3.07
N GLY A 15 45.40 1.05 -4.34
CA GLY A 15 45.13 2.08 -5.34
C GLY A 15 43.65 2.14 -5.71
N LYS A 16 43.07 3.34 -5.61
CA LYS A 16 41.78 3.70 -6.23
C LYS A 16 41.92 3.63 -7.75
N ASN A 17 41.25 2.66 -8.37
CA ASN A 17 41.08 2.63 -9.82
C ASN A 17 39.73 3.29 -10.16
N ALA A 18 39.79 4.53 -10.65
CA ALA A 18 38.66 5.24 -11.23
C ALA A 18 38.87 5.34 -12.74
N GLY A 19 38.25 4.45 -13.51
CA GLY A 19 37.96 4.67 -14.93
C GLY A 19 36.56 5.26 -15.06
N GLY A 20 36.23 6.21 -15.92
CA GLY A 20 36.98 6.92 -16.93
C GLY A 20 35.95 7.74 -17.70
N TYR A 21 35.74 9.01 -17.32
CA TYR A 21 34.95 9.95 -18.11
C TYR A 21 35.88 10.61 -19.12
N ASN A 22 35.68 10.29 -20.39
CA ASN A 22 36.47 10.80 -21.50
C ASN A 22 36.08 12.25 -21.80
N ALA A 23 36.70 13.20 -21.09
CA ALA A 23 36.57 14.62 -21.39
C ALA A 23 37.54 14.97 -22.53
N LYS A 24 36.99 15.27 -23.72
CA LYS A 24 37.75 15.88 -24.83
C LYS A 24 38.49 17.12 -24.30
N LYS A 25 39.82 17.05 -24.20
CA LYS A 25 40.68 18.23 -23.97
C LYS A 25 40.47 19.20 -25.15
N ARG A 26 39.97 20.40 -24.85
CA ARG A 26 40.04 21.54 -25.79
C ARG A 26 41.50 22.01 -25.90
N PRO A 27 41.96 22.43 -27.08
CA PRO A 27 43.32 22.92 -27.26
C PRO A 27 43.49 24.26 -26.53
N ALA A 28 44.66 24.44 -25.93
CA ALA A 28 45.05 25.68 -25.28
C ALA A 28 45.50 26.68 -26.34
N GLY A 29 44.81 27.81 -26.44
CA GLY A 29 45.20 28.95 -27.26
C GLY A 29 44.26 30.13 -27.03
N GLY A 30 44.83 31.29 -26.67
CA GLY A 30 44.16 32.58 -26.66
C GLY A 30 43.79 33.11 -25.27
N ASP A 31 44.39 34.24 -24.92
CA ASP A 31 44.00 35.17 -23.86
C ASP A 31 42.49 35.48 -23.93
N ASP A 32 41.74 35.22 -22.85
CA ASP A 32 40.33 35.65 -22.75
C ASP A 32 39.89 35.77 -21.27
N GLY A 33 39.59 37.00 -20.87
CA GLY A 33 39.30 37.40 -19.49
C GLY A 33 38.14 36.63 -18.85
N LYS A 34 38.37 36.08 -17.66
CA LYS A 34 37.31 35.58 -16.77
C LYS A 34 36.40 36.74 -16.37
N LYS A 35 35.27 36.89 -17.05
CA LYS A 35 34.23 37.89 -16.74
C LYS A 35 33.85 37.84 -15.26
N SER A 36 33.86 39.00 -14.59
CA SER A 36 33.51 39.16 -13.18
C SER A 36 32.11 38.60 -12.89
N PHE A 37 31.85 38.15 -11.66
CA PHE A 37 30.51 37.71 -11.24
C PHE A 37 29.44 38.77 -11.55
N MET A 38 29.79 40.06 -11.43
CA MET A 38 28.93 41.18 -11.78
C MET A 38 28.66 41.24 -13.29
N ASP A 39 29.67 41.03 -14.14
CA ASP A 39 29.52 40.99 -15.60
C ASP A 39 28.65 39.80 -16.03
N GLN A 40 28.79 38.66 -15.37
CA GLN A 40 27.93 37.50 -15.62
C GLN A 40 26.48 37.77 -15.21
N LYS A 41 26.26 38.48 -14.09
CA LYS A 41 24.92 38.89 -13.63
C LYS A 41 24.27 39.89 -14.58
N LEU A 42 25.03 40.89 -15.06
CA LEU A 42 24.59 41.87 -16.05
C LEU A 42 24.28 41.21 -17.40
N ALA A 43 25.18 40.37 -17.90
CA ALA A 43 24.97 39.63 -19.15
C ALA A 43 23.74 38.72 -19.07
N LYS A 44 23.50 38.06 -17.92
CA LYS A 44 22.30 37.25 -17.69
C LYS A 44 21.03 38.10 -17.65
N LYS A 45 21.09 39.32 -17.10
CA LYS A 45 19.97 40.28 -17.09
C LYS A 45 19.67 40.81 -18.51
N GLN A 46 20.69 41.20 -19.27
CA GLN A 46 20.56 41.64 -20.66
C GLN A 46 19.98 40.53 -21.56
N ARG A 47 20.48 39.29 -21.43
CA ARG A 47 19.91 38.12 -22.13
C ARG A 47 18.45 37.83 -21.76
N LYS A 48 18.02 38.16 -20.54
CA LYS A 48 16.62 38.02 -20.13
C LYS A 48 15.74 39.11 -20.76
N MET A 49 16.23 40.35 -20.80
CA MET A 49 15.53 41.50 -21.39
C MET A 49 15.29 41.33 -22.90
N GLN A 50 16.18 40.62 -23.60
CA GLN A 50 16.03 40.30 -25.02
C GLN A 50 15.03 39.18 -25.32
N ARG A 51 14.41 38.55 -24.31
CA ARG A 51 13.44 37.46 -24.54
C ARG A 51 12.10 38.03 -25.01
N PRO A 52 11.36 37.32 -25.88
CA PRO A 52 10.02 37.72 -26.30
C PRO A 52 9.12 37.99 -25.09
N HIS A 53 8.36 39.09 -25.13
CA HIS A 53 7.41 39.48 -24.08
C HIS A 53 8.00 39.61 -22.67
N TYR A 54 9.27 40.04 -22.54
CA TYR A 54 9.94 40.17 -21.25
C TYR A 54 9.18 41.06 -20.25
N GLU A 55 8.72 42.24 -20.68
CA GLU A 55 8.04 43.20 -19.81
C GLU A 55 6.70 42.65 -19.31
N MET A 56 5.89 42.12 -20.22
CA MET A 56 4.62 41.45 -19.91
C MET A 56 4.81 40.32 -18.90
N VAL A 57 5.79 39.42 -19.13
CA VAL A 57 6.08 38.32 -18.19
C VAL A 57 6.58 38.82 -16.84
N THR A 58 7.35 39.91 -16.82
CA THR A 58 7.82 40.52 -15.57
C THR A 58 6.65 41.09 -14.76
N ARG A 59 5.74 41.82 -15.41
CA ARG A 59 4.51 42.30 -14.78
C ARG A 59 3.62 41.15 -14.30
N ALA A 60 3.44 40.13 -15.13
CA ALA A 60 2.64 38.96 -14.79
C ALA A 60 3.18 38.24 -13.54
N LYS A 61 4.50 38.17 -13.37
CA LYS A 61 5.15 37.62 -12.15
C LYS A 61 4.92 38.48 -10.92
N GLN A 62 4.93 39.81 -11.06
CA GLN A 62 4.64 40.71 -9.93
C GLN A 62 3.21 40.48 -9.43
N ILE A 63 2.24 40.41 -10.35
CA ILE A 63 0.84 40.12 -9.99
C ILE A 63 0.73 38.72 -9.36
N TRP A 64 1.37 37.71 -9.98
CA TRP A 64 1.42 36.34 -9.46
C TRP A 64 1.94 36.26 -8.02
N ASN A 65 3.00 37.01 -7.68
CA ASN A 65 3.56 37.02 -6.34
C ASN A 65 2.55 37.46 -5.28
N VAL A 66 1.62 38.36 -5.64
CA VAL A 66 0.53 38.78 -4.76
C VAL A 66 -0.55 37.72 -4.74
N ILE A 67 -1.16 37.35 -5.88
CA ILE A 67 -2.36 36.49 -5.89
C ILE A 67 -2.14 35.07 -5.34
N ARG A 68 -0.88 34.60 -5.26
CA ARG A 68 -0.54 33.28 -4.69
C ARG A 68 -0.48 33.27 -3.16
N GLU A 69 -0.41 34.44 -2.52
CA GLU A 69 -0.37 34.53 -1.06
C GLU A 69 -1.70 34.04 -0.46
N ARG A 70 -1.63 33.47 0.74
CA ARG A 70 -2.81 32.93 1.43
C ARG A 70 -3.75 34.06 1.83
N ASP A 71 -3.21 35.15 2.37
CA ASP A 71 -3.96 36.19 3.08
C ASP A 71 -4.29 37.42 2.24
N VAL A 72 -4.42 37.27 0.92
CA VAL A 72 -4.90 38.35 0.05
C VAL A 72 -6.41 38.46 0.14
N ASP A 73 -6.88 39.69 0.37
CA ASP A 73 -8.29 40.07 0.25
C ASP A 73 -8.93 39.54 -1.06
N LYS A 74 -10.17 39.07 -0.96
CA LYS A 74 -10.86 38.39 -2.07
C LYS A 74 -11.14 39.33 -3.24
N ALA A 75 -11.58 40.56 -2.96
CA ALA A 75 -11.87 41.54 -4.00
C ALA A 75 -10.59 41.97 -4.71
N LYS A 76 -9.53 42.26 -3.94
CA LYS A 76 -8.20 42.55 -4.48
C LYS A 76 -7.66 41.42 -5.35
N ARG A 77 -7.80 40.16 -4.88
CA ARG A 77 -7.36 38.98 -5.66
C ARG A 77 -8.14 38.87 -6.97
N ALA A 78 -9.46 39.07 -6.95
CA ALA A 78 -10.29 39.01 -8.15
C ALA A 78 -9.85 40.05 -9.19
N THR A 79 -9.66 41.31 -8.78
CA THR A 79 -9.19 42.39 -9.67
C THR A 79 -7.83 42.06 -10.28
N LEU A 80 -6.87 41.60 -9.47
CA LEU A 80 -5.54 41.23 -9.94
C LEU A 80 -5.56 40.01 -10.88
N VAL A 81 -6.48 39.08 -10.67
CA VAL A 81 -6.67 37.93 -11.56
C VAL A 81 -7.25 38.36 -12.92
N ASP A 82 -8.20 39.31 -12.94
CA ASP A 82 -8.72 39.91 -14.18
C ASP A 82 -7.63 40.68 -14.93
N GLU A 83 -6.84 41.49 -14.24
CA GLU A 83 -5.69 42.20 -14.81
C GLU A 83 -4.67 41.20 -15.38
N LEU A 84 -4.33 40.17 -14.60
CA LEU A 84 -3.37 39.16 -15.01
C LEU A 84 -3.82 38.41 -16.24
N TYR A 85 -5.09 37.97 -16.30
CA TYR A 85 -5.64 37.29 -17.47
C TYR A 85 -5.59 38.19 -18.70
N THR A 86 -6.04 39.44 -18.58
CA THR A 86 -6.02 40.42 -19.68
C THR A 86 -4.60 40.62 -20.21
N LEU A 87 -3.60 40.67 -19.32
CA LEU A 87 -2.19 40.84 -19.68
C LEU A 87 -1.62 39.68 -20.50
N VAL A 88 -2.07 38.44 -20.27
CA VAL A 88 -1.50 37.24 -20.91
C VAL A 88 -2.38 36.62 -21.99
N LYS A 89 -3.61 37.12 -22.18
CA LYS A 89 -4.57 36.63 -23.18
C LYS A 89 -3.95 36.67 -24.59
N GLY A 90 -4.07 35.58 -25.34
CA GLY A 90 -3.46 35.42 -26.67
C GLY A 90 -1.95 35.13 -26.65
N LYS A 91 -1.36 34.97 -25.47
CA LYS A 91 0.05 34.63 -25.21
C LYS A 91 0.20 33.56 -24.12
N ILE A 92 -0.85 32.78 -23.84
CA ILE A 92 -0.89 31.80 -22.77
C ILE A 92 0.18 30.73 -22.97
N TYR A 93 0.30 30.17 -24.18
CA TYR A 93 1.35 29.19 -24.50
C TYR A 93 2.75 29.78 -24.29
N ASP A 94 3.03 30.98 -24.82
CA ASP A 94 4.34 31.63 -24.70
C ASP A 94 4.76 31.88 -23.25
N VAL A 95 3.79 32.15 -22.37
CA VAL A 95 4.03 32.30 -20.93
C VAL A 95 4.17 30.93 -20.25
N ALA A 96 3.32 29.96 -20.60
CA ALA A 96 3.32 28.62 -20.03
C ALA A 96 4.59 27.82 -20.36
N ALA A 97 5.12 27.98 -21.58
CA ALA A 97 6.32 27.31 -22.06
C ALA A 97 7.60 27.81 -21.37
N LYS A 98 7.56 29.00 -20.75
CA LYS A 98 8.69 29.55 -19.99
C LYS A 98 8.82 28.87 -18.64
N HIS A 99 10.00 28.28 -18.40
CA HIS A 99 10.38 27.60 -17.16
C HIS A 99 10.09 28.42 -15.88
N ASP A 100 10.22 29.74 -15.93
CA ASP A 100 10.04 30.61 -14.76
C ASP A 100 8.66 31.30 -14.70
N ALA A 101 7.77 31.05 -15.67
CA ALA A 101 6.46 31.73 -15.76
C ALA A 101 5.25 30.79 -15.87
N SER A 102 5.42 29.47 -16.05
CA SER A 102 4.29 28.53 -16.10
C SER A 102 3.35 28.59 -14.89
N ARG A 103 3.91 28.87 -13.70
CA ARG A 103 3.14 29.03 -12.45
C ARG A 103 2.15 30.19 -12.48
N VAL A 104 2.40 31.21 -13.31
CA VAL A 104 1.49 32.34 -13.51
C VAL A 104 0.17 31.84 -14.09
N ILE A 105 0.24 31.05 -15.17
CA ILE A 105 -0.96 30.50 -15.83
C ILE A 105 -1.63 29.44 -14.93
N GLN A 106 -0.86 28.64 -14.20
CA GLN A 106 -1.41 27.70 -13.22
C GLN A 106 -2.23 28.42 -12.12
N SER A 107 -1.76 29.58 -11.64
CA SER A 107 -2.50 30.41 -10.69
C SER A 107 -3.75 31.03 -11.31
N LEU A 108 -3.74 31.39 -12.59
CA LEU A 108 -4.96 31.79 -13.31
C LEU A 108 -5.97 30.64 -13.39
N MET A 109 -5.55 29.40 -13.60
CA MET A 109 -6.48 28.26 -13.53
C MET A 109 -7.08 28.08 -12.13
N GLN A 110 -6.29 28.33 -11.09
CA GLN A 110 -6.70 28.14 -9.70
C GLN A 110 -7.63 29.24 -9.17
N HIS A 111 -7.36 30.50 -9.50
CA HIS A 111 -8.06 31.67 -8.96
C HIS A 111 -8.94 32.40 -9.99
N GLY A 112 -8.80 32.07 -11.28
CA GLY A 112 -9.59 32.63 -12.37
C GLY A 112 -11.07 32.31 -12.26
N LYS A 113 -11.89 33.19 -12.82
CA LYS A 113 -13.31 32.97 -13.05
C LYS A 113 -13.52 31.85 -14.09
N PRO A 114 -14.69 31.19 -14.14
CA PRO A 114 -14.98 30.14 -15.11
C PRO A 114 -14.63 30.54 -16.55
N GLU A 115 -14.92 31.79 -16.94
CA GLU A 115 -14.68 32.30 -18.28
C GLU A 115 -13.18 32.33 -18.61
N HIS A 116 -12.34 32.77 -17.67
CA HIS A 116 -10.88 32.77 -17.85
C HIS A 116 -10.34 31.35 -18.05
N ARG A 117 -10.86 30.39 -17.27
CA ARG A 117 -10.45 28.99 -17.33
C ARG A 117 -10.79 28.39 -18.69
N SER A 118 -12.02 28.60 -19.17
CA SER A 118 -12.46 28.10 -20.48
C SER A 118 -11.65 28.72 -21.62
N GLN A 119 -11.32 30.01 -21.53
CA GLN A 119 -10.50 30.68 -22.54
C GLN A 119 -9.04 30.19 -22.54
N ILE A 120 -8.46 29.96 -21.35
CA ILE A 120 -7.13 29.34 -21.23
C ILE A 120 -7.15 27.93 -21.86
N VAL A 121 -8.18 27.14 -21.59
CA VAL A 121 -8.32 25.80 -22.19
C VAL A 121 -8.44 25.89 -23.71
N LEU A 122 -9.24 26.83 -24.21
CA LEU A 122 -9.42 27.06 -25.64
C LEU A 122 -8.11 27.42 -26.35
N GLU A 123 -7.36 28.39 -25.80
CA GLU A 123 -6.07 28.84 -26.37
C GLU A 123 -5.00 27.74 -26.33
N MET A 124 -5.08 26.83 -25.36
CA MET A 124 -4.11 25.75 -25.19
C MET A 124 -4.41 24.49 -26.00
N LYS A 125 -5.54 24.40 -26.72
CA LYS A 125 -5.98 23.17 -27.41
C LYS A 125 -4.92 22.58 -28.34
N GLU A 126 -4.31 23.42 -29.17
CA GLU A 126 -3.32 22.97 -30.18
C GLU A 126 -1.97 22.60 -29.56
N HIS A 127 -1.65 23.16 -28.39
CA HIS A 127 -0.39 22.93 -27.69
C HIS A 127 -0.50 21.91 -26.56
N LEU A 128 -1.68 21.34 -26.32
CA LEU A 128 -1.96 20.51 -25.14
C LEU A 128 -0.96 19.35 -25.01
N ILE A 129 -0.75 18.59 -26.09
CA ILE A 129 0.12 17.41 -26.11
C ILE A 129 1.59 17.78 -25.90
N GLU A 130 2.03 18.88 -26.50
CA GLU A 130 3.39 19.41 -26.33
C GLU A 130 3.61 19.81 -24.87
N VAL A 131 2.69 20.61 -24.33
CA VAL A 131 2.77 21.17 -22.98
C VAL A 131 2.68 20.07 -21.92
N SER A 132 1.90 19.01 -22.15
CA SER A 132 1.89 17.82 -21.29
C SER A 132 3.26 17.16 -21.14
N LYS A 133 4.14 17.27 -22.15
CA LYS A 133 5.49 16.67 -22.12
C LYS A 133 6.54 17.58 -21.49
N MET A 134 6.21 18.86 -21.26
CA MET A 134 7.14 19.82 -20.65
C MET A 134 7.20 19.63 -19.13
N GLN A 135 8.41 19.73 -18.55
CA GLN A 135 8.67 19.58 -17.11
C GLN A 135 7.78 20.46 -16.23
N TYR A 136 7.43 21.66 -16.68
CA TYR A 136 6.55 22.57 -15.93
C TYR A 136 5.18 22.76 -16.59
N GLY A 137 5.03 22.41 -17.86
CA GLY A 137 3.78 22.53 -18.62
C GLY A 137 2.78 21.44 -18.22
N CYS A 138 3.24 20.25 -17.84
CA CYS A 138 2.36 19.16 -17.41
C CYS A 138 1.46 19.57 -16.24
N PHE A 139 1.99 20.34 -15.28
CA PHE A 139 1.22 20.87 -14.15
C PHE A 139 0.13 21.86 -14.59
N LEU A 140 0.33 22.60 -15.68
CA LEU A 140 -0.73 23.43 -16.24
C LEU A 140 -1.86 22.56 -16.77
N VAL A 141 -1.56 21.50 -17.51
CA VAL A 141 -2.58 20.57 -18.02
C VAL A 141 -3.34 19.89 -16.87
N GLN A 142 -2.64 19.48 -15.81
CA GLN A 142 -3.27 18.98 -14.58
C GLN A 142 -4.22 20.02 -13.95
N LYS A 143 -3.81 21.29 -13.88
CA LYS A 143 -4.66 22.39 -13.37
C LYS A 143 -5.85 22.66 -14.28
N MET A 144 -5.70 22.52 -15.60
CA MET A 144 -6.79 22.59 -16.57
C MET A 144 -7.82 21.49 -16.34
N ILE A 145 -7.37 20.26 -16.10
CA ILE A 145 -8.25 19.13 -15.77
C ILE A 145 -8.98 19.36 -14.44
N ARG A 146 -8.26 19.80 -13.39
CA ARG A 146 -8.84 20.03 -12.06
C ARG A 146 -9.88 21.15 -12.04
N TYR A 147 -9.53 22.33 -12.55
CA TYR A 147 -10.35 23.54 -12.39
C TYR A 147 -11.26 23.85 -13.58
N GLY A 148 -11.06 23.19 -14.73
CA GLY A 148 -11.91 23.32 -15.90
C GLY A 148 -13.33 22.81 -15.64
N SER A 149 -14.28 23.37 -16.39
CA SER A 149 -15.67 22.92 -16.43
C SER A 149 -15.81 21.53 -17.04
N THR A 150 -17.01 20.95 -16.97
CA THR A 150 -17.33 19.69 -17.67
C THR A 150 -17.04 19.77 -19.17
N ALA A 151 -17.34 20.91 -19.81
CA ALA A 151 -17.07 21.13 -21.22
C ALA A 151 -15.56 21.22 -21.51
N ASP A 152 -14.81 21.89 -20.64
CA ASP A 152 -13.35 21.99 -20.76
C ASP A 152 -12.68 20.62 -20.66
N ARG A 153 -13.09 19.81 -19.68
CA ARG A 153 -12.57 18.44 -19.52
C ARG A 153 -12.89 17.58 -20.74
N ALA A 154 -14.09 17.70 -21.32
CA ALA A 154 -14.44 17.01 -22.56
C ALA A 154 -13.57 17.47 -23.74
N ALA A 155 -13.28 18.77 -23.85
CA ALA A 155 -12.36 19.28 -24.86
C ALA A 155 -10.92 18.76 -24.68
N ILE A 156 -10.42 18.73 -23.44
CA ILE A 156 -9.10 18.17 -23.10
C ILE A 156 -9.03 16.69 -23.48
N VAL A 157 -10.05 15.88 -23.15
CA VAL A 157 -10.12 14.46 -23.53
C VAL A 157 -10.10 14.30 -25.04
N LYS A 158 -10.84 15.13 -25.78
CA LYS A 158 -10.83 15.13 -27.25
C LYS A 158 -9.43 15.43 -27.82
N CYS A 159 -8.70 16.38 -27.23
CA CYS A 159 -7.32 16.68 -27.63
C CYS A 159 -6.34 15.55 -27.31
N LEU A 160 -6.53 14.85 -26.18
CA LEU A 160 -5.71 13.70 -25.79
C LEU A 160 -5.95 12.48 -26.69
N THR A 161 -7.18 12.29 -27.18
CA THR A 161 -7.58 11.15 -28.02
C THR A 161 -6.73 11.09 -29.29
N GLY A 162 -6.17 9.91 -29.60
CA GLY A 162 -5.23 9.70 -30.70
C GLY A 162 -3.77 9.90 -30.33
N ASN A 163 -3.50 10.46 -29.14
CA ASN A 163 -2.17 10.71 -28.60
C ASN A 163 -1.96 10.07 -27.22
N VAL A 164 -2.93 9.30 -26.71
CA VAL A 164 -2.93 8.84 -25.32
C VAL A 164 -1.77 7.88 -25.07
N VAL A 165 -1.44 6.99 -26.01
CA VAL A 165 -0.29 6.07 -25.85
C VAL A 165 1.02 6.86 -25.80
N GLN A 166 1.14 7.93 -26.60
CA GLN A 166 2.32 8.80 -26.60
C GLN A 166 2.45 9.57 -25.29
N VAL A 167 1.33 10.05 -24.73
CA VAL A 167 1.29 10.74 -23.43
C VAL A 167 1.59 9.78 -22.29
N GLY A 168 0.92 8.63 -22.25
CA GLY A 168 1.03 7.62 -21.19
C GLY A 168 2.38 6.93 -21.13
N THR A 169 3.13 6.89 -22.23
CA THR A 169 4.50 6.34 -22.25
C THR A 169 5.59 7.39 -22.07
N HIS A 170 5.26 8.65 -21.74
CA HIS A 170 6.24 9.71 -21.52
C HIS A 170 6.50 9.95 -20.03
N ASN A 171 7.78 10.04 -19.62
CA ASN A 171 8.18 10.15 -18.20
C ASN A 171 7.52 11.30 -17.44
N ILE A 172 7.19 12.38 -18.15
CA ILE A 172 6.54 13.56 -17.56
C ILE A 172 5.03 13.54 -17.81
N ALA A 173 4.62 13.16 -19.03
CA ALA A 173 3.24 13.36 -19.48
C ALA A 173 2.31 12.25 -18.97
N ALA A 174 2.83 11.08 -18.62
CA ALA A 174 2.06 10.01 -18.00
C ALA A 174 1.37 10.48 -16.71
N ASN A 175 2.00 11.41 -15.96
CA ASN A 175 1.40 12.03 -14.78
C ASN A 175 0.14 12.85 -15.09
N VAL A 176 -0.07 13.27 -16.34
CA VAL A 176 -1.33 13.92 -16.75
C VAL A 176 -2.47 12.91 -16.76
N LEU A 177 -2.23 11.68 -17.25
CA LEU A 177 -3.23 10.61 -17.23
C LEU A 177 -3.48 10.09 -15.81
N GLU A 178 -2.44 10.00 -15.00
CA GLU A 178 -2.57 9.66 -13.58
C GLU A 178 -3.46 10.69 -12.86
N TYR A 179 -3.14 11.97 -13.02
CA TYR A 179 -3.91 13.05 -12.40
C TYR A 179 -5.35 13.12 -12.93
N ALA A 180 -5.57 12.74 -14.19
CA ALA A 180 -6.88 12.70 -14.79
C ALA A 180 -7.84 11.71 -14.10
N GLN A 181 -7.32 10.66 -13.44
CA GLN A 181 -8.14 9.66 -12.76
C GLN A 181 -9.03 10.25 -11.65
N GLU A 182 -8.59 11.34 -11.01
CA GLU A 182 -9.31 11.98 -9.91
C GLU A 182 -10.47 12.87 -10.40
N TYR A 183 -10.37 13.44 -11.61
CA TYR A 183 -11.25 14.53 -12.07
C TYR A 183 -12.10 14.20 -13.30
N LEU A 184 -11.73 13.18 -14.07
CA LEU A 184 -12.50 12.73 -15.24
C LEU A 184 -13.57 11.73 -14.85
N LYS A 185 -14.66 11.71 -15.62
CA LYS A 185 -15.72 10.70 -15.44
C LYS A 185 -15.18 9.31 -15.83
N PRO A 186 -15.68 8.21 -15.22
CA PRO A 186 -15.28 6.86 -15.58
C PRO A 186 -15.35 6.58 -17.09
N ALA A 187 -16.40 7.03 -17.78
CA ALA A 187 -16.53 6.88 -19.23
C ALA A 187 -15.42 7.58 -20.04
N GLN A 188 -14.93 8.73 -19.57
CA GLN A 188 -13.83 9.45 -20.22
C GLN A 188 -12.50 8.72 -20.01
N LEU A 189 -12.25 8.20 -18.81
CA LEU A 189 -11.04 7.40 -18.53
C LEU A 189 -11.01 6.11 -19.34
N THR A 190 -12.15 5.43 -19.43
CA THR A 190 -12.34 4.28 -20.31
C THR A 190 -12.02 4.62 -21.76
N ALA A 191 -12.57 5.72 -22.30
CA ALA A 191 -12.29 6.13 -23.68
C ALA A 191 -10.80 6.38 -23.93
N LEU A 192 -10.08 7.01 -22.99
CA LEU A 192 -8.63 7.21 -23.10
C LEU A 192 -7.85 5.89 -23.07
N LYS A 193 -8.31 4.90 -22.29
CA LYS A 193 -7.67 3.57 -22.23
C LYS A 193 -7.78 2.78 -23.53
N LEU A 194 -8.84 2.97 -24.33
CA LEU A 194 -9.08 2.18 -25.53
C LEU A 194 -7.91 2.22 -26.53
N GLU A 195 -7.22 3.37 -26.63
CA GLU A 195 -6.07 3.54 -27.52
C GLU A 195 -4.89 2.60 -27.18
N PHE A 196 -4.79 2.12 -25.93
CA PHE A 196 -3.75 1.16 -25.51
C PHE A 196 -4.01 -0.26 -26.01
N TYR A 197 -5.26 -0.58 -26.37
CA TYR A 197 -5.64 -1.88 -26.92
C TYR A 197 -5.58 -1.88 -28.45
N GLY A 198 -5.53 -0.70 -29.06
CA GLY A 198 -5.49 -0.51 -30.51
C GLY A 198 -6.11 0.82 -30.89
N ARG A 199 -5.57 1.51 -31.91
CA ARG A 199 -6.07 2.83 -32.31
C ARG A 199 -7.50 2.76 -32.82
N GLU A 200 -7.85 1.68 -33.50
CA GLU A 200 -9.19 1.47 -34.04
C GLU A 200 -10.26 1.53 -32.93
N PHE A 201 -9.97 0.98 -31.74
CA PHE A 201 -10.94 0.93 -30.63
C PHE A 201 -11.21 2.31 -30.04
N ALA A 202 -10.31 3.27 -30.20
CA ALA A 202 -10.51 4.65 -29.76
C ALA A 202 -11.43 5.45 -30.72
N TYR A 203 -11.45 5.12 -32.01
CA TYR A 203 -12.17 5.88 -33.04
C TYR A 203 -13.52 5.25 -33.44
N PHE A 204 -13.62 3.92 -33.49
CA PHE A 204 -14.83 3.22 -33.91
C PHE A 204 -15.77 2.99 -32.72
N ASN A 205 -16.23 4.08 -32.12
CA ASN A 205 -17.07 4.24 -30.92
C ASN A 205 -18.44 3.49 -30.95
N ALA A 206 -18.52 2.30 -31.54
CA ALA A 206 -19.74 1.67 -32.04
C ALA A 206 -20.22 0.45 -31.23
N GLU A 207 -19.48 0.03 -30.20
CA GLU A 207 -19.95 -1.05 -29.34
C GLU A 207 -19.66 -0.65 -27.89
N ASN A 208 -20.57 -0.97 -26.97
CA ASN A 208 -20.56 -0.58 -25.55
C ASN A 208 -19.35 -1.09 -24.72
N LYS A 209 -18.19 -1.32 -25.34
CA LYS A 209 -16.98 -1.97 -24.83
C LYS A 209 -16.18 -1.01 -23.96
N ARG A 210 -15.82 -1.44 -22.74
CA ARG A 210 -15.24 -0.54 -21.73
C ARG A 210 -13.84 -0.91 -21.26
N ASN A 211 -13.37 -2.11 -21.58
CA ASN A 211 -12.13 -2.67 -21.05
C ASN A 211 -11.56 -3.73 -22.00
N LEU A 212 -10.35 -4.21 -21.69
CA LEU A 212 -9.67 -5.23 -22.49
C LEU A 212 -10.50 -6.53 -22.62
N PRO A 213 -11.01 -7.16 -21.54
CA PRO A 213 -11.85 -8.35 -21.65
C PRO A 213 -13.01 -8.22 -22.65
N ASP A 214 -13.76 -7.10 -22.61
CA ASP A 214 -14.88 -6.87 -23.52
C ASP A 214 -14.43 -6.80 -24.99
N ILE A 215 -13.25 -6.22 -25.24
CA ILE A 215 -12.66 -6.13 -26.59
C ILE A 215 -12.25 -7.51 -27.07
N LEU A 216 -11.57 -8.29 -26.22
CA LEU A 216 -11.11 -9.63 -26.58
C LEU A 216 -12.27 -10.60 -26.83
N ALA A 217 -13.35 -10.50 -26.03
CA ALA A 217 -14.54 -11.32 -26.19
C ALA A 217 -15.28 -11.02 -27.51
N ALA A 218 -15.27 -9.75 -27.95
CA ALA A 218 -15.94 -9.34 -29.18
C ALA A 218 -15.08 -9.51 -30.44
N HIS A 219 -13.75 -9.54 -30.28
CA HIS A 219 -12.79 -9.70 -31.36
C HIS A 219 -11.76 -10.79 -31.04
N PRO A 220 -12.20 -12.05 -30.86
CA PRO A 220 -11.29 -13.14 -30.55
C PRO A 220 -10.20 -13.32 -31.62
N GLU A 221 -10.50 -13.00 -32.88
CA GLU A 221 -9.56 -13.03 -34.01
C GLU A 221 -8.42 -12.02 -33.89
N LYS A 222 -8.59 -10.96 -33.08
CA LYS A 222 -7.58 -9.92 -32.84
C LYS A 222 -6.83 -10.09 -31.52
N LYS A 223 -7.14 -11.13 -30.72
CA LYS A 223 -6.59 -11.28 -29.37
C LYS A 223 -5.07 -11.16 -29.36
N ASP A 224 -4.39 -11.93 -30.21
CA ASP A 224 -2.92 -12.00 -30.21
C ASP A 224 -2.28 -10.65 -30.57
N ASP A 225 -2.84 -9.95 -31.56
CA ASP A 225 -2.36 -8.63 -31.98
C ASP A 225 -2.55 -7.57 -30.89
N VAL A 226 -3.73 -7.56 -30.24
CA VAL A 226 -4.05 -6.64 -29.13
C VAL A 226 -3.12 -6.89 -27.95
N MET A 227 -2.93 -8.15 -27.57
CA MET A 227 -2.08 -8.52 -26.44
C MET A 227 -0.61 -8.21 -26.70
N LYS A 228 -0.11 -8.50 -27.90
CA LYS A 228 1.27 -8.16 -28.32
C LYS A 228 1.49 -6.64 -28.35
N HIS A 229 0.51 -5.88 -28.85
CA HIS A 229 0.55 -4.43 -28.85
C HIS A 229 0.62 -3.86 -27.43
N LEU A 230 -0.28 -4.30 -26.55
CA LEU A 230 -0.32 -3.87 -25.16
C LEU A 230 0.95 -4.25 -24.41
N SER A 231 1.47 -5.46 -24.60
CA SER A 231 2.74 -5.92 -24.02
C SER A 231 3.90 -5.01 -24.42
N THR A 232 3.99 -4.63 -25.69
CA THR A 232 5.03 -3.72 -26.19
C THR A 232 4.96 -2.34 -25.51
N ILE A 233 3.75 -1.82 -25.31
CA ILE A 233 3.54 -0.55 -24.61
C ILE A 233 3.92 -0.67 -23.13
N LEU A 234 3.47 -1.72 -22.46
CA LEU A 234 3.75 -1.97 -21.04
C LEU A 234 5.25 -2.12 -20.80
N ASN A 235 5.98 -2.85 -21.64
CA ASN A 235 7.44 -2.95 -21.52
C ASN A 235 8.12 -1.58 -21.62
N ARG A 236 7.67 -0.70 -22.52
CA ARG A 236 8.17 0.69 -22.58
C ARG A 236 7.85 1.47 -21.31
N MET A 237 6.71 1.23 -20.67
CA MET A 237 6.35 1.86 -19.40
C MET A 237 7.20 1.32 -18.24
N VAL A 238 7.53 0.03 -18.25
CA VAL A 238 8.45 -0.60 -17.30
C VAL A 238 9.85 0.01 -17.42
N ASP A 239 10.40 0.10 -18.63
CA ASP A 239 11.72 0.70 -18.89
C ASP A 239 11.83 2.14 -18.39
N LYS A 240 10.70 2.86 -18.43
CA LYS A 240 10.55 4.24 -17.98
C LYS A 240 10.13 4.39 -16.52
N GLN A 241 10.07 3.29 -15.77
CA GLN A 241 9.72 3.24 -14.35
C GLN A 241 8.34 3.85 -14.03
N LEU A 242 7.36 3.67 -14.92
CA LEU A 242 6.02 4.26 -14.79
C LEU A 242 5.04 3.39 -14.00
N LEU A 243 5.49 2.26 -13.46
CA LEU A 243 4.65 1.31 -12.72
C LEU A 243 4.11 1.85 -11.39
N GLY A 244 4.63 2.97 -10.89
CA GLY A 244 4.07 3.66 -9.72
C GLY A 244 2.74 4.37 -9.98
N LEU A 245 2.33 4.53 -11.25
CA LEU A 245 1.10 5.22 -11.64
C LEU A 245 -0.09 4.24 -11.65
N ALA A 246 -1.17 4.57 -10.95
CA ALA A 246 -2.39 3.76 -10.91
C ALA A 246 -2.99 3.52 -12.30
N PHE A 247 -2.86 4.48 -13.23
CA PHE A 247 -3.26 4.30 -14.63
C PHE A 247 -2.51 3.15 -15.29
N VAL A 248 -1.18 3.11 -15.16
CA VAL A 248 -0.33 2.06 -15.75
C VAL A 248 -0.61 0.71 -15.08
N GLN A 249 -0.77 0.71 -13.75
CA GLN A 249 -1.13 -0.49 -13.00
C GLN A 249 -2.46 -1.08 -13.50
N SER A 250 -3.45 -0.24 -13.83
CA SER A 250 -4.72 -0.74 -14.34
C SER A 250 -4.59 -1.45 -15.70
N LEU A 251 -3.73 -0.93 -16.59
CA LEU A 251 -3.42 -1.59 -17.88
C LEU A 251 -2.66 -2.90 -17.66
N LEU A 252 -1.67 -2.90 -16.77
CA LEU A 252 -0.89 -4.10 -16.45
C LEU A 252 -1.76 -5.18 -15.81
N TRP A 253 -2.69 -4.81 -14.93
CA TRP A 253 -3.64 -5.75 -14.33
C TRP A 253 -4.56 -6.37 -15.38
N GLU A 254 -5.09 -5.57 -16.31
CA GLU A 254 -5.90 -6.08 -17.41
C GLU A 254 -5.09 -7.03 -18.30
N TYR A 255 -3.85 -6.68 -18.65
CA TYR A 255 -2.95 -7.56 -19.41
C TYR A 255 -2.71 -8.91 -18.70
N LEU A 256 -2.30 -8.89 -17.42
CA LEU A 256 -1.95 -10.11 -16.68
C LEU A 256 -3.12 -11.07 -16.45
N ASN A 257 -4.36 -10.62 -16.57
CA ASN A 257 -5.55 -11.47 -16.44
C ASN A 257 -6.07 -12.03 -17.77
N ASN A 258 -5.55 -11.56 -18.90
CA ASN A 258 -6.00 -11.97 -20.24
C ASN A 258 -4.87 -12.55 -21.10
N ALA A 259 -3.61 -12.35 -20.71
CA ALA A 259 -2.45 -12.92 -21.38
C ALA A 259 -2.34 -14.42 -21.11
N ASP A 260 -1.82 -15.13 -22.10
CA ASP A 260 -1.52 -16.54 -21.99
C ASP A 260 -0.31 -16.75 -21.07
N HIS A 261 -0.10 -17.98 -20.63
CA HIS A 261 0.85 -18.27 -19.54
C HIS A 261 2.27 -17.75 -19.82
N ASP A 262 2.80 -18.03 -21.01
CA ASP A 262 4.18 -17.66 -21.37
C ASP A 262 4.38 -16.13 -21.40
N ASP A 263 3.39 -15.41 -21.92
CA ASP A 263 3.38 -13.94 -21.97
C ASP A 263 3.29 -13.32 -20.58
N VAL A 264 2.51 -13.93 -19.67
CA VAL A 264 2.48 -13.54 -18.25
C VAL A 264 3.85 -13.74 -17.63
N MET A 265 4.49 -14.89 -17.85
CA MET A 265 5.80 -15.20 -17.28
C MET A 265 6.89 -14.24 -17.77
N GLN A 266 6.86 -13.87 -19.05
CA GLN A 266 7.76 -12.87 -19.60
C GLN A 266 7.53 -11.50 -18.95
N MET A 267 6.27 -11.07 -18.80
CA MET A 267 5.94 -9.81 -18.14
C MET A 267 6.34 -9.80 -16.65
N VAL A 268 6.13 -10.90 -15.93
CA VAL A 268 6.57 -11.05 -14.53
C VAL A 268 8.09 -10.84 -14.41
N ALA A 269 8.88 -11.36 -15.34
CA ALA A 269 10.33 -11.19 -15.34
C ALA A 269 10.76 -9.72 -15.48
N ASN A 270 9.98 -8.90 -16.20
CA ASN A 270 10.22 -7.47 -16.40
C ASN A 270 9.71 -6.61 -15.23
N VAL A 271 8.61 -7.02 -14.59
CA VAL A 271 7.94 -6.24 -13.53
C VAL A 271 8.52 -6.49 -12.13
N ARG A 272 9.06 -7.69 -11.85
CA ARG A 272 9.48 -8.13 -10.50
C ARG A 272 10.41 -7.16 -9.75
N ASP A 273 11.29 -6.46 -10.46
CA ASP A 273 12.27 -5.54 -9.85
C ASP A 273 11.62 -4.19 -9.44
N ALA A 274 10.41 -3.90 -9.90
CA ALA A 274 9.62 -2.72 -9.54
C ALA A 274 8.58 -3.00 -8.44
N SER A 275 8.63 -4.17 -7.79
CA SER A 275 7.60 -4.58 -6.83
C SER A 275 7.39 -3.54 -5.73
N LEU A 276 8.44 -2.99 -5.12
CA LEU A 276 8.32 -1.97 -4.08
C LEU A 276 7.50 -0.75 -4.53
N ALA A 277 7.67 -0.28 -5.76
CA ALA A 277 6.90 0.85 -6.31
C ALA A 277 5.41 0.51 -6.50
N LEU A 278 5.09 -0.75 -6.74
CA LEU A 278 3.71 -1.24 -6.90
C LEU A 278 2.99 -1.40 -5.55
N LEU A 279 3.69 -1.62 -4.45
CA LEU A 279 3.08 -1.86 -3.14
C LEU A 279 2.29 -0.65 -2.59
N ALA A 280 2.56 0.55 -3.09
CA ALA A 280 1.94 1.80 -2.64
C ALA A 280 0.43 1.87 -2.94
N THR A 281 -0.09 1.03 -3.84
CA THR A 281 -1.52 1.01 -4.17
C THR A 281 -2.10 -0.40 -4.01
N ARG A 282 -3.43 -0.49 -3.84
CA ARG A 282 -4.11 -1.79 -3.80
C ARG A 282 -3.97 -2.56 -5.11
N ASN A 283 -4.08 -1.88 -6.25
CA ASN A 283 -3.98 -2.55 -7.54
C ASN A 283 -2.55 -3.04 -7.83
N GLY A 284 -1.54 -2.23 -7.49
CA GLY A 284 -0.15 -2.65 -7.60
C GLY A 284 0.19 -3.82 -6.68
N ALA A 285 -0.33 -3.86 -5.44
CA ALA A 285 -0.19 -5.03 -4.57
C ALA A 285 -0.81 -6.31 -5.17
N ARG A 286 -1.97 -6.21 -5.85
CA ARG A 286 -2.58 -7.35 -6.57
C ARG A 286 -1.72 -7.83 -7.73
N ILE A 287 -1.10 -6.90 -8.47
CA ILE A 287 -0.13 -7.24 -9.52
C ILE A 287 1.04 -8.01 -8.93
N VAL A 288 1.65 -7.52 -7.85
CA VAL A 288 2.79 -8.21 -7.21
C VAL A 288 2.37 -9.57 -6.65
N ASN A 289 1.17 -9.68 -6.07
CA ASN A 289 0.60 -10.96 -5.64
C ASN A 289 0.47 -11.95 -6.83
N LYS A 290 -0.03 -11.50 -7.99
CA LYS A 290 -0.09 -12.31 -9.22
C LYS A 290 1.31 -12.70 -9.72
N CYS A 291 2.28 -11.78 -9.66
CA CYS A 291 3.68 -12.06 -9.99
C CYS A 291 4.31 -13.11 -9.07
N LEU A 292 4.03 -13.08 -7.78
CA LEU A 292 4.47 -14.11 -6.83
C LEU A 292 3.80 -15.46 -7.09
N SER A 293 2.50 -15.42 -7.37
CA SER A 293 1.65 -16.58 -7.67
C SER A 293 2.16 -17.35 -8.89
N LEU A 294 2.49 -16.64 -9.97
CA LEU A 294 2.81 -17.25 -11.27
C LEU A 294 4.32 -17.30 -11.55
N GLY A 295 5.10 -16.35 -11.02
CA GLY A 295 6.54 -16.30 -11.24
C GLY A 295 7.28 -17.53 -10.74
N ALA A 296 8.42 -17.82 -11.35
CA ALA A 296 9.30 -18.92 -10.97
C ALA A 296 10.06 -18.59 -9.67
N ALA A 297 10.77 -19.56 -9.11
CA ALA A 297 11.56 -19.38 -7.88
C ALA A 297 12.54 -18.18 -7.96
N LYS A 298 13.16 -17.96 -9.13
CA LYS A 298 14.04 -16.81 -9.37
C LYS A 298 13.30 -15.47 -9.29
N ASP A 299 12.04 -15.43 -9.70
CA ASP A 299 11.22 -14.21 -9.73
C ASP A 299 10.76 -13.88 -8.31
N ARG A 300 10.22 -14.88 -7.59
CA ARG A 300 9.86 -14.75 -6.16
C ARG A 300 11.03 -14.25 -5.32
N LYS A 301 12.22 -14.83 -5.52
CA LYS A 301 13.45 -14.40 -4.84
C LYS A 301 13.81 -12.94 -5.13
N ARG A 302 13.63 -12.47 -6.36
CA ARG A 302 13.87 -11.06 -6.70
C ARG A 302 12.84 -10.13 -6.07
N ILE A 303 11.56 -10.49 -6.11
CA ILE A 303 10.49 -9.72 -5.44
C ILE A 303 10.82 -9.56 -3.95
N ILE A 304 11.15 -10.65 -3.25
CA ILE A 304 11.55 -10.61 -1.82
C ILE A 304 12.73 -9.65 -1.61
N LYS A 305 13.76 -9.69 -2.46
CA LYS A 305 14.92 -8.79 -2.34
C LYS A 305 14.58 -7.31 -2.50
N THR A 306 13.54 -6.95 -3.26
CA THR A 306 13.11 -5.55 -3.37
C THR A 306 12.43 -5.02 -2.10
N LEU A 307 11.98 -5.91 -1.21
CA LEU A 307 11.31 -5.57 0.04
C LEU A 307 12.26 -5.43 1.23
N LYS A 308 13.56 -5.65 1.01
CA LYS A 308 14.57 -5.54 2.07
C LYS A 308 14.49 -4.17 2.75
N ASP A 309 14.58 -4.16 4.08
CA ASP A 309 14.50 -2.97 4.94
C ASP A 309 13.12 -2.26 4.86
N LYS A 310 12.12 -2.93 4.25
CA LYS A 310 10.77 -2.45 3.99
C LYS A 310 9.69 -3.47 4.34
N VAL A 311 10.05 -4.58 4.99
CA VAL A 311 9.10 -5.63 5.35
C VAL A 311 8.08 -5.12 6.37
N LEU A 312 8.51 -4.40 7.39
CA LEU A 312 7.59 -3.83 8.40
C LEU A 312 6.60 -2.84 7.76
N ASP A 313 7.11 -1.92 6.93
CA ASP A 313 6.29 -0.97 6.17
C ASP A 313 5.24 -1.72 5.35
N ALA A 314 5.63 -2.82 4.68
CA ALA A 314 4.71 -3.65 3.91
C ALA A 314 3.69 -4.38 4.78
N CYS A 315 4.09 -4.94 5.92
CA CYS A 315 3.20 -5.62 6.87
C CYS A 315 2.06 -4.70 7.35
N ASN A 316 2.40 -3.46 7.69
CA ASN A 316 1.45 -2.48 8.23
C ASN A 316 0.82 -1.60 7.14
N HIS A 317 1.14 -1.81 5.86
CA HIS A 317 0.49 -1.08 4.77
C HIS A 317 -0.94 -1.63 4.50
N PRO A 318 -1.95 -0.79 4.18
CA PRO A 318 -3.31 -1.23 3.81
C PRO A 318 -3.40 -2.16 2.59
N SER A 319 -2.32 -2.30 1.83
CA SER A 319 -2.25 -3.21 0.67
C SER A 319 -0.97 -4.04 0.63
N GLY A 320 0.10 -3.62 1.30
CA GLY A 320 1.38 -4.34 1.29
C GLY A 320 1.30 -5.71 1.96
N TYR A 321 0.44 -5.86 2.97
CA TYR A 321 0.26 -7.12 3.69
C TYR A 321 -0.15 -8.28 2.77
N LEU A 322 -0.86 -8.00 1.67
CA LEU A 322 -1.26 -8.98 0.65
C LEU A 322 -0.05 -9.64 -0.02
N VAL A 323 1.03 -8.86 -0.21
CA VAL A 323 2.28 -9.33 -0.79
C VAL A 323 3.02 -10.20 0.20
N ILE A 324 3.09 -9.77 1.47
CA ILE A 324 3.74 -10.55 2.53
C ILE A 324 3.01 -11.88 2.74
N MET A 325 1.67 -11.88 2.90
CA MET A 325 0.89 -13.12 3.02
C MET A 325 1.14 -14.07 1.85
N ARG A 326 1.14 -13.56 0.61
CA ARG A 326 1.42 -14.40 -0.57
C ARG A 326 2.85 -14.94 -0.56
N ILE A 327 3.86 -14.17 -0.15
CA ILE A 327 5.24 -14.68 -0.02
C ILE A 327 5.27 -15.89 0.91
N LEU A 328 4.64 -15.78 2.08
CA LEU A 328 4.57 -16.88 3.05
C LEU A 328 3.83 -18.10 2.49
N ASP A 329 2.84 -17.87 1.63
CA ASP A 329 1.96 -18.88 1.08
C ASP A 329 2.53 -19.63 -0.14
N VAL A 330 3.39 -19.03 -0.97
CA VAL A 330 3.82 -19.65 -2.26
C VAL A 330 5.32 -19.87 -2.41
N VAL A 331 6.16 -19.43 -1.48
CA VAL A 331 7.62 -19.53 -1.62
C VAL A 331 8.14 -20.80 -0.96
N ASP A 332 8.67 -21.73 -1.77
CA ASP A 332 9.19 -23.03 -1.29
C ASP A 332 10.49 -22.90 -0.48
N ASP A 333 11.32 -21.90 -0.80
CA ASP A 333 12.56 -21.57 -0.09
C ASP A 333 12.25 -20.88 1.24
N SER A 334 11.88 -21.70 2.23
CA SER A 334 11.52 -21.25 3.59
C SER A 334 12.70 -20.60 4.30
N VAL A 335 13.94 -20.98 3.99
CA VAL A 335 15.16 -20.35 4.55
C VAL A 335 15.29 -18.91 4.07
N LEU A 336 15.02 -18.64 2.79
CA LEU A 336 14.97 -17.27 2.27
C LEU A 336 13.87 -16.46 2.96
N VAL A 337 12.67 -17.03 3.11
CA VAL A 337 11.54 -16.35 3.79
C VAL A 337 11.89 -16.03 5.24
N GLN A 338 12.47 -16.99 5.97
CA GLN A 338 12.92 -16.78 7.34
C GLN A 338 13.96 -15.65 7.44
N LYS A 339 14.97 -15.65 6.56
CA LYS A 339 16.07 -14.67 6.60
C LYS A 339 15.68 -13.27 6.12
N SER A 340 14.77 -13.16 5.15
CA SER A 340 14.46 -11.89 4.50
C SER A 340 13.12 -11.29 4.87
N ILE A 341 12.19 -12.09 5.41
CA ILE A 341 10.87 -11.60 5.82
C ILE A 341 10.72 -11.74 7.33
N LEU A 342 10.78 -12.96 7.87
CA LEU A 342 10.51 -13.18 9.29
C LEU A 342 11.58 -12.54 10.18
N ALA A 343 12.84 -12.50 9.74
CA ALA A 343 13.93 -11.83 10.45
C ALA A 343 13.63 -10.36 10.75
N GLU A 344 13.12 -9.61 9.76
CA GLU A 344 12.75 -8.19 9.90
C GLU A 344 11.46 -7.99 10.71
N MET A 345 10.62 -9.02 10.88
CA MET A 345 9.40 -8.94 11.68
C MET A 345 9.62 -9.14 13.17
N ASN A 346 10.70 -9.82 13.57
CA ASN A 346 10.86 -10.37 14.93
C ASN A 346 10.82 -9.29 16.03
N ASP A 347 11.50 -8.18 15.83
CA ASP A 347 11.60 -7.12 16.84
C ASP A 347 10.34 -6.22 16.86
N GLU A 348 9.41 -6.46 15.95
CA GLU A 348 8.23 -5.62 15.69
C GLU A 348 6.93 -6.43 15.74
N LEU A 349 6.98 -7.66 16.27
CA LEU A 349 5.82 -8.57 16.29
C LEU A 349 4.62 -7.97 17.04
N PHE A 350 4.86 -7.22 18.12
CA PHE A 350 3.81 -6.52 18.85
C PHE A 350 3.13 -5.45 17.98
N SER A 351 3.93 -4.59 17.32
CA SER A 351 3.45 -3.57 16.38
C SER A 351 2.62 -4.20 15.24
N ILE A 352 3.08 -5.32 14.69
CA ILE A 352 2.38 -6.06 13.63
C ILE A 352 1.07 -6.66 14.16
N ALA A 353 1.07 -7.28 15.34
CA ALA A 353 -0.11 -7.90 15.95
C ALA A 353 -1.20 -6.88 16.29
N MET A 354 -0.79 -5.67 16.66
CA MET A 354 -1.68 -4.56 17.00
C MET A 354 -2.15 -3.75 15.78
N HIS A 355 -1.69 -4.09 14.57
CA HIS A 355 -2.07 -3.37 13.35
C HIS A 355 -3.20 -4.06 12.56
N PRO A 356 -4.20 -3.33 12.03
CA PRO A 356 -5.31 -3.92 11.27
C PRO A 356 -4.94 -4.80 10.07
N SER A 357 -3.88 -4.42 9.36
CA SER A 357 -3.32 -5.21 8.26
C SER A 357 -2.30 -6.24 8.74
N GLY A 358 -1.46 -5.86 9.71
CA GLY A 358 -0.31 -6.66 10.13
C GLY A 358 -0.74 -7.97 10.77
N ARG A 359 -1.76 -7.91 11.64
CA ARG A 359 -2.31 -9.09 12.32
C ARG A 359 -2.75 -10.18 11.36
N LYS A 360 -3.25 -9.83 10.17
CA LYS A 360 -3.74 -10.79 9.18
C LYS A 360 -2.63 -11.71 8.68
N ILE A 361 -1.40 -11.22 8.62
CA ILE A 361 -0.22 -12.01 8.22
C ILE A 361 0.04 -13.10 9.26
N LEU A 362 0.05 -12.72 10.55
CA LEU A 362 0.24 -13.66 11.65
C LEU A 362 -0.92 -14.67 11.73
N LEU A 363 -2.15 -14.18 11.62
CA LEU A 363 -3.35 -15.01 11.66
C LEU A 363 -3.43 -15.97 10.46
N GLN A 364 -2.97 -15.58 9.27
CA GLN A 364 -2.89 -16.50 8.12
C GLN A 364 -1.88 -17.64 8.35
N LEU A 365 -0.79 -17.39 9.08
CA LEU A 365 0.13 -18.45 9.49
C LEU A 365 -0.47 -19.33 10.59
N LEU A 366 -1.08 -18.74 11.61
CA LEU A 366 -1.59 -19.47 12.78
C LEU A 366 -2.88 -20.25 12.47
N SER A 367 -3.76 -19.67 11.66
CA SER A 367 -5.14 -20.12 11.36
C SER A 367 -5.48 -19.82 9.88
N PRO A 368 -4.93 -20.58 8.92
CA PRO A 368 -4.97 -20.19 7.51
C PRO A 368 -6.38 -20.23 6.93
N LEU A 369 -6.63 -19.35 5.96
CA LEU A 369 -7.87 -19.25 5.18
C LEU A 369 -9.13 -19.07 6.05
N ASN A 370 -8.95 -18.56 7.26
CA ASN A 370 -10.04 -18.39 8.22
C ASN A 370 -10.86 -17.14 7.88
N THR A 371 -12.14 -17.35 7.54
CA THR A 371 -13.11 -16.31 7.17
C THR A 371 -13.41 -15.32 8.29
N LYS A 372 -13.06 -15.66 9.54
CA LYS A 372 -13.12 -14.74 10.68
C LYS A 372 -12.10 -13.60 10.58
N TYR A 373 -10.93 -13.88 10.01
CA TYR A 373 -9.77 -12.98 9.99
C TYR A 373 -9.53 -12.36 8.61
N LEU A 374 -9.90 -13.08 7.56
CA LEU A 374 -9.66 -12.70 6.17
C LEU A 374 -10.95 -12.31 5.47
N SER A 375 -10.88 -11.22 4.70
CA SER A 375 -12.00 -10.79 3.86
C SER A 375 -12.14 -11.71 2.64
N PRO A 376 -13.31 -11.73 1.97
CA PRO A 376 -13.47 -12.49 0.72
C PRO A 376 -12.45 -12.14 -0.37
N ASP A 377 -12.02 -10.88 -0.47
CA ASP A 377 -10.98 -10.45 -1.41
C ASP A 377 -9.58 -10.95 -1.00
N ASP A 378 -9.29 -11.03 0.31
CA ASP A 378 -8.04 -11.64 0.81
C ASP A 378 -7.98 -13.12 0.42
N LEU A 379 -9.07 -13.87 0.68
CA LEU A 379 -9.17 -15.29 0.36
C LEU A 379 -9.03 -15.54 -1.14
N LYS A 380 -9.73 -14.77 -1.98
CA LYS A 380 -9.57 -14.83 -3.44
C LYS A 380 -8.12 -14.58 -3.90
N LEU A 381 -7.38 -13.71 -3.22
CA LEU A 381 -5.95 -13.48 -3.53
C LEU A 381 -5.03 -14.56 -2.94
N LEU A 382 -5.54 -15.42 -2.06
CA LEU A 382 -4.85 -16.55 -1.46
C LEU A 382 -5.19 -17.90 -2.11
N GLU A 383 -6.04 -17.92 -3.14
CA GLU A 383 -6.31 -19.15 -3.90
C GLU A 383 -5.01 -19.76 -4.45
N PRO A 384 -4.91 -21.10 -4.47
CA PRO A 384 -3.75 -21.80 -5.02
C PRO A 384 -3.47 -21.31 -6.45
N PRO A 385 -2.23 -20.93 -6.77
CA PRO A 385 -1.88 -20.51 -8.11
C PRO A 385 -1.82 -21.72 -9.03
N ILE A 386 -2.82 -21.87 -9.89
CA ILE A 386 -2.93 -22.97 -10.83
C ILE A 386 -2.38 -22.55 -12.20
N LEU A 387 -1.61 -23.45 -12.82
CA LEU A 387 -0.99 -23.29 -14.13
C LEU A 387 -1.17 -24.56 -14.98
N PRO A 388 -1.14 -24.47 -16.31
CA PRO A 388 -0.95 -25.64 -17.17
C PRO A 388 0.35 -26.37 -16.82
N SER A 389 0.32 -27.71 -16.84
CA SER A 389 1.50 -28.53 -16.60
C SER A 389 2.51 -28.34 -17.74
N PRO A 390 3.82 -28.24 -17.44
CA PRO A 390 4.86 -28.23 -18.46
C PRO A 390 4.88 -29.51 -19.33
N GLU A 391 4.37 -30.62 -18.81
CA GLU A 391 4.37 -31.93 -19.48
C GLU A 391 3.11 -32.16 -20.33
N ASP A 392 1.95 -31.68 -19.87
CA ASP A 392 0.67 -31.73 -20.58
C ASP A 392 -0.14 -30.45 -20.30
N PRO A 393 -0.25 -29.53 -21.27
CA PRO A 393 -0.99 -28.27 -21.10
C PRO A 393 -2.47 -28.44 -20.71
N ASN A 394 -3.07 -29.63 -20.94
CA ASN A 394 -4.45 -29.91 -20.53
C ASN A 394 -4.57 -30.23 -19.03
N VAL A 395 -3.47 -30.54 -18.36
CA VAL A 395 -3.42 -30.81 -16.92
C VAL A 395 -3.11 -29.53 -16.17
N GLN A 396 -3.91 -29.23 -15.16
CA GLN A 396 -3.73 -28.06 -14.30
C GLN A 396 -2.97 -28.45 -13.02
N VAL A 397 -1.89 -27.75 -12.69
CA VAL A 397 -1.01 -28.01 -11.54
C VAL A 397 -0.80 -26.75 -10.71
N VAL A 398 -0.56 -26.91 -9.42
CA VAL A 398 -0.19 -25.78 -8.55
C VAL A 398 1.24 -25.33 -8.82
N ASN A 399 1.47 -24.02 -8.78
CA ASN A 399 2.78 -23.41 -9.06
C ASN A 399 3.69 -23.34 -7.82
N TYR A 400 3.65 -24.36 -6.97
CA TYR A 400 4.60 -24.54 -5.87
C TYR A 400 4.80 -26.03 -5.66
N LYS A 401 5.96 -26.41 -5.13
CA LYS A 401 6.31 -27.83 -4.96
C LYS A 401 6.08 -28.31 -3.53
N LYS A 402 6.25 -27.43 -2.55
CA LYS A 402 6.09 -27.79 -1.13
C LYS A 402 4.60 -27.77 -0.76
N ASP A 403 4.18 -28.78 -0.01
CA ASP A 403 2.84 -28.82 0.61
C ASP A 403 2.61 -27.55 1.45
N PRO A 404 1.44 -26.87 1.32
CA PRO A 404 1.16 -25.64 2.05
C PRO A 404 1.25 -25.78 3.57
N ASN A 405 0.78 -26.89 4.13
CA ASN A 405 0.85 -27.10 5.59
C ASN A 405 2.30 -27.33 6.01
N ALA A 406 3.06 -28.17 5.29
CA ALA A 406 4.48 -28.37 5.58
C ALA A 406 5.28 -27.06 5.54
N ARG A 407 5.06 -26.21 4.52
CA ARG A 407 5.68 -24.87 4.44
C ARG A 407 5.32 -24.01 5.65
N ARG A 408 4.03 -23.95 6.00
CA ARG A 408 3.54 -23.17 7.15
C ARG A 408 4.17 -23.63 8.46
N GLU A 409 4.23 -24.94 8.70
CA GLU A 409 4.85 -25.52 9.89
C GLU A 409 6.36 -25.23 9.97
N GLU A 410 7.08 -25.28 8.85
CA GLU A 410 8.50 -24.88 8.81
C GLU A 410 8.71 -23.39 9.18
N LEU A 411 7.84 -22.50 8.70
CA LEU A 411 7.91 -21.07 9.02
C LEU A 411 7.59 -20.82 10.50
N LEU A 412 6.55 -21.49 11.00
CA LEU A 412 6.12 -21.36 12.39
C LEU A 412 7.11 -21.95 13.40
N LYS A 413 7.87 -22.98 13.03
CA LYS A 413 8.89 -23.56 13.91
C LYS A 413 9.87 -22.51 14.46
N GLY A 414 10.23 -21.51 13.67
CA GLY A 414 11.10 -20.41 14.09
C GLY A 414 10.36 -19.18 14.64
N LEU A 415 9.11 -18.97 14.22
CA LEU A 415 8.34 -17.77 14.56
C LEU A 415 7.50 -17.94 15.84
N LEU A 416 6.95 -19.13 16.10
CA LEU A 416 6.03 -19.38 17.21
C LEU A 416 6.66 -19.06 18.57
N PRO A 417 7.92 -19.46 18.90
CA PRO A 417 8.53 -19.10 20.18
C PRO A 417 8.62 -17.58 20.41
N LYS A 418 8.87 -16.81 19.35
CA LYS A 418 8.94 -15.34 19.42
C LYS A 418 7.57 -14.70 19.55
N LEU A 419 6.55 -15.31 18.96
CA LEU A 419 5.16 -14.90 19.16
C LEU A 419 4.70 -15.19 20.58
N GLU A 420 5.12 -16.32 21.17
CA GLU A 420 4.86 -16.65 22.56
C GLU A 420 5.52 -15.63 23.49
N GLU A 421 6.81 -15.35 23.30
CA GLU A 421 7.55 -14.31 24.05
C GLU A 421 6.85 -12.94 23.96
N MET A 422 6.51 -12.49 22.75
CA MET A 422 5.76 -11.25 22.55
C MET A 422 4.40 -11.26 23.26
N CYS A 423 3.69 -12.39 23.26
CA CYS A 423 2.41 -12.52 23.96
C CYS A 423 2.58 -12.51 25.48
N VAL A 424 3.63 -13.15 26.01
CA VAL A 424 3.96 -13.16 27.44
C VAL A 424 4.25 -11.74 27.92
N GLU A 425 5.04 -10.97 27.16
CA GLU A 425 5.41 -9.61 27.53
C GLU A 425 4.24 -8.62 27.44
N ASN A 426 3.24 -8.89 26.59
CA ASN A 426 2.21 -7.90 26.22
C ASN A 426 0.76 -8.42 26.39
N ALA A 427 0.53 -9.44 27.22
CA ALA A 427 -0.76 -10.13 27.31
C ALA A 427 -1.95 -9.18 27.54
N ALA A 428 -1.85 -8.28 28.52
CA ALA A 428 -2.92 -7.33 28.84
C ALA A 428 -3.25 -6.42 27.65
N ALA A 429 -2.24 -5.79 27.05
CA ALA A 429 -2.41 -4.90 25.90
C ALA A 429 -3.02 -5.62 24.68
N LEU A 430 -2.57 -6.85 24.41
CA LEU A 430 -3.13 -7.66 23.33
C LEU A 430 -4.60 -8.00 23.58
N MET A 431 -4.96 -8.42 24.79
CA MET A 431 -6.32 -8.81 25.14
C MET A 431 -7.32 -7.64 25.11
N ARG A 432 -6.87 -6.42 25.44
CA ARG A 432 -7.67 -5.18 25.33
C ARG A 432 -7.80 -4.66 23.91
N SER A 433 -7.00 -5.16 22.97
CA SER A 433 -7.03 -4.73 21.58
C SER A 433 -8.01 -5.54 20.75
N LYS A 434 -8.76 -4.87 19.86
CA LYS A 434 -9.61 -5.54 18.87
C LYS A 434 -8.75 -6.38 17.90
N GLU A 435 -7.56 -5.88 17.58
CA GLU A 435 -6.57 -6.50 16.71
C GLU A 435 -5.83 -7.63 17.45
N GLY A 436 -5.22 -7.30 18.59
CA GLY A 436 -4.27 -8.16 19.30
C GLY A 436 -4.93 -9.41 19.92
N ARG A 437 -6.18 -9.31 20.37
CA ARG A 437 -6.87 -10.42 21.06
C ARG A 437 -7.00 -11.68 20.20
N ASP A 438 -7.13 -11.52 18.88
CA ASP A 438 -7.24 -12.65 17.98
C ASP A 438 -5.87 -13.33 17.82
N VAL A 439 -4.79 -12.55 17.81
CA VAL A 439 -3.41 -13.07 17.69
C VAL A 439 -3.05 -13.89 18.93
N ILE A 440 -3.22 -13.36 20.13
CA ILE A 440 -2.88 -14.10 21.37
C ILE A 440 -3.70 -15.38 21.52
N VAL A 441 -4.97 -15.39 21.09
CA VAL A 441 -5.80 -16.62 21.09
C VAL A 441 -5.23 -17.66 20.13
N GLU A 442 -4.90 -17.29 18.89
CA GLU A 442 -4.38 -18.26 17.91
C GLU A 442 -2.94 -18.69 18.23
N VAL A 443 -2.16 -17.88 18.94
CA VAL A 443 -0.86 -18.30 19.52
C VAL A 443 -1.11 -19.32 20.63
N ALA A 444 -1.99 -19.02 21.60
CA ALA A 444 -2.30 -19.91 22.72
C ALA A 444 -2.86 -21.27 22.29
N LYS A 445 -3.61 -21.34 21.18
CA LYS A 445 -4.06 -22.62 20.59
C LYS A 445 -2.92 -23.57 20.21
N ARG A 446 -1.76 -23.00 19.90
CA ARG A 446 -0.58 -23.72 19.40
C ARG A 446 0.54 -23.79 20.43
N SER A 447 0.39 -23.08 21.54
CA SER A 447 1.37 -22.98 22.61
C SER A 447 1.13 -24.06 23.66
N SER A 448 2.23 -24.55 24.23
CA SER A 448 2.23 -25.31 25.47
C SER A 448 2.99 -24.58 26.58
N SER A 449 3.21 -23.26 26.43
CA SER A 449 3.99 -22.44 27.36
C SER A 449 3.20 -22.17 28.64
N SER A 450 3.76 -22.56 29.79
CA SER A 450 3.26 -22.17 31.11
C SER A 450 3.35 -20.67 31.31
N ASP A 451 4.42 -20.04 30.83
CA ASP A 451 4.66 -18.61 31.02
C ASP A 451 3.57 -17.76 30.33
N LEU A 452 3.06 -18.25 29.18
CA LEU A 452 1.92 -17.61 28.52
C LEU A 452 0.64 -17.76 29.35
N ALA A 453 0.40 -18.93 29.94
CA ALA A 453 -0.73 -19.14 30.83
C ALA A 453 -0.65 -18.20 32.05
N ASP A 454 0.52 -18.11 32.66
CA ASP A 454 0.78 -17.28 33.84
C ASP A 454 0.66 -15.78 33.54
N SER A 455 1.14 -15.33 32.37
CA SER A 455 1.00 -13.94 31.94
C SER A 455 -0.47 -13.58 31.64
N VAL A 456 -1.22 -14.46 30.96
CA VAL A 456 -2.66 -14.24 30.74
C VAL A 456 -3.43 -14.23 32.07
N ALA A 457 -3.09 -15.11 32.99
CA ALA A 457 -3.69 -15.14 34.33
C ALA A 457 -3.39 -13.84 35.10
N SER A 458 -2.13 -13.41 35.09
CA SER A 458 -1.68 -12.17 35.72
C SER A 458 -2.39 -10.97 35.13
N ALA A 459 -2.51 -10.88 33.80
CA ALA A 459 -3.26 -9.83 33.13
C ALA A 459 -4.74 -9.85 33.53
N ALA A 460 -5.37 -11.03 33.63
CA ALA A 460 -6.77 -11.16 34.00
C ALA A 460 -7.07 -10.71 35.44
N LEU A 461 -6.10 -10.85 36.34
CA LEU A 461 -6.16 -10.45 37.75
C LEU A 461 -5.67 -9.02 37.99
N ALA A 462 -5.02 -8.39 37.01
CA ALA A 462 -4.46 -7.06 37.16
C ALA A 462 -5.56 -6.02 37.37
N GLU A 463 -5.31 -5.12 38.32
CA GLU A 463 -6.11 -3.91 38.46
C GLU A 463 -5.89 -2.99 37.26
N PRO A 464 -6.91 -2.22 36.83
CA PRO A 464 -6.77 -1.28 35.73
C PRO A 464 -5.67 -0.26 36.00
N SER A 465 -4.81 -0.01 35.01
CA SER A 465 -3.85 1.10 35.07
C SER A 465 -4.56 2.47 34.99
N GLU A 466 -3.84 3.57 35.22
CA GLU A 466 -4.41 4.93 35.10
C GLU A 466 -5.03 5.23 33.72
N ASP A 467 -4.55 4.55 32.67
CA ASP A 467 -5.03 4.69 31.29
C ASP A 467 -6.16 3.69 30.94
N GLU A 468 -6.55 2.81 31.86
CA GLU A 468 -7.57 1.78 31.66
C GLU A 468 -8.82 2.05 32.50
N GLU A 469 -9.99 2.08 31.87
CA GLU A 469 -11.24 2.40 32.58
C GLU A 469 -11.77 1.23 33.42
N GLU A 470 -11.51 -0.02 33.01
CA GLU A 470 -12.13 -1.19 33.61
C GLU A 470 -11.24 -2.45 33.58
N PRO A 471 -11.43 -3.40 34.52
CA PRO A 471 -10.68 -4.66 34.52
C PRO A 471 -10.95 -5.51 33.27
N LEU A 472 -10.03 -6.42 32.92
CA LEU A 472 -10.15 -7.22 31.68
C LEU A 472 -11.46 -8.01 31.56
N HIS A 473 -11.99 -8.53 32.66
CA HIS A 473 -13.22 -9.33 32.65
C HIS A 473 -14.49 -8.51 32.34
N THR A 474 -14.43 -7.19 32.50
CA THR A 474 -15.50 -6.28 32.07
C THR A 474 -15.14 -5.49 30.82
N ASP A 475 -13.86 -5.39 30.43
CA ASP A 475 -13.42 -4.71 29.21
C ASP A 475 -14.12 -5.21 27.94
N ALA A 476 -14.50 -4.28 27.06
CA ALA A 476 -15.22 -4.58 25.82
C ALA A 476 -14.48 -5.57 24.90
N ASN A 477 -13.15 -5.56 24.87
CA ASN A 477 -12.33 -6.51 24.12
C ASN A 477 -11.79 -7.63 25.02
N GLY A 478 -11.38 -7.30 26.24
CA GLY A 478 -10.80 -8.21 27.22
C GLY A 478 -11.74 -9.35 27.59
N HIS A 479 -13.03 -9.09 27.83
CA HIS A 479 -13.97 -10.16 28.15
C HIS A 479 -14.16 -11.12 26.97
N TYR A 480 -14.10 -10.64 25.71
CA TYR A 480 -14.09 -11.53 24.55
C TYR A 480 -12.80 -12.33 24.45
N ALA A 481 -11.65 -11.70 24.68
CA ALA A 481 -10.35 -12.37 24.68
C ALA A 481 -10.33 -13.51 25.71
N LEU A 482 -10.71 -13.23 26.96
CA LEU A 482 -10.82 -14.22 28.04
C LEU A 482 -11.74 -15.39 27.67
N ARG A 483 -12.95 -15.09 27.19
CA ARG A 483 -13.89 -16.14 26.78
C ARG A 483 -13.31 -17.04 25.70
N ARG A 484 -12.62 -16.48 24.72
CA ARG A 484 -11.99 -17.25 23.64
C ARG A 484 -10.79 -18.06 24.14
N LEU A 485 -9.94 -17.48 24.99
CA LEU A 485 -8.80 -18.19 25.60
C LEU A 485 -9.30 -19.37 26.43
N ILE A 486 -10.36 -19.19 27.22
CA ILE A 486 -10.96 -20.26 28.04
C ILE A 486 -11.59 -21.34 27.15
N LYS A 487 -12.38 -20.97 26.13
CA LYS A 487 -13.14 -21.95 25.35
C LYS A 487 -12.34 -22.66 24.28
N GLU A 488 -11.38 -21.97 23.66
CA GLU A 488 -10.74 -22.41 22.43
C GLU A 488 -9.30 -22.90 22.63
N THR A 489 -8.75 -22.84 23.85
CA THR A 489 -7.34 -23.19 24.13
C THR A 489 -7.22 -24.14 25.33
N THR A 490 -6.00 -24.57 25.63
CA THR A 490 -5.67 -25.37 26.83
C THR A 490 -5.59 -24.54 28.11
N LEU A 491 -5.79 -23.22 28.03
CA LEU A 491 -5.67 -22.30 29.18
C LEU A 491 -6.88 -22.32 30.14
N ALA A 492 -7.94 -23.07 29.82
CA ALA A 492 -9.15 -23.12 30.64
C ALA A 492 -8.89 -23.51 32.11
N GLU A 493 -8.12 -24.58 32.33
CA GLU A 493 -7.79 -25.05 33.68
C GLU A 493 -6.86 -24.11 34.45
N PRO A 494 -5.67 -23.71 33.92
CA PRO A 494 -4.78 -22.81 34.65
C PRO A 494 -5.43 -21.44 34.95
N LEU A 495 -6.24 -20.91 34.04
CA LEU A 495 -6.97 -19.66 34.29
C LEU A 495 -8.03 -19.84 35.38
N LEU A 496 -8.77 -20.95 35.38
CA LEU A 496 -9.77 -21.21 36.42
C LEU A 496 -9.12 -21.28 37.80
N THR A 497 -7.98 -21.95 37.91
CA THR A 497 -7.21 -22.04 39.16
C THR A 497 -6.74 -20.66 39.63
N ALA A 498 -6.24 -19.83 38.71
CA ALA A 498 -5.73 -18.51 39.07
C ALA A 498 -6.84 -17.55 39.52
N VAL A 499 -8.04 -17.64 38.94
CA VAL A 499 -9.11 -16.65 39.13
C VAL A 499 -10.24 -17.12 40.05
N GLU A 500 -10.11 -18.28 40.69
CA GLU A 500 -11.17 -18.90 41.52
C GLU A 500 -11.75 -17.93 42.56
N GLU A 501 -10.88 -17.16 43.23
CA GLU A 501 -11.28 -16.20 44.27
C GLU A 501 -12.02 -14.97 43.70
N GLN A 502 -11.79 -14.65 42.43
CA GLN A 502 -12.39 -13.49 41.76
C GLN A 502 -13.72 -13.82 41.07
N LEU A 503 -14.07 -15.10 40.92
CA LEU A 503 -15.32 -15.52 40.26
C LEU A 503 -16.59 -14.82 40.80
N PRO A 504 -16.76 -14.60 42.12
CA PRO A 504 -17.92 -13.87 42.64
C PRO A 504 -18.00 -12.43 42.15
N VAL A 505 -16.85 -11.74 42.08
CA VAL A 505 -16.73 -10.36 41.59
C VAL A 505 -17.00 -10.31 40.09
N TRP A 506 -16.46 -11.26 39.33
CA TRP A 506 -16.68 -11.30 37.89
C TRP A 506 -18.15 -11.57 37.56
N ALA A 507 -18.78 -12.49 38.28
CA ALA A 507 -20.19 -12.84 38.10
C ALA A 507 -21.16 -11.70 38.47
N SER A 508 -20.75 -10.69 39.25
CA SER A 508 -21.63 -9.56 39.59
C SER A 508 -21.82 -8.57 38.43
N THR A 509 -21.11 -8.75 37.32
CA THR A 509 -21.22 -7.92 36.12
C THR A 509 -21.73 -8.74 34.93
N ASN A 510 -22.40 -8.07 33.98
CA ASN A 510 -22.94 -8.76 32.80
C ASN A 510 -21.85 -9.38 31.92
N ARG A 511 -20.75 -8.65 31.67
CA ARG A 511 -19.62 -9.14 30.84
C ARG A 511 -18.80 -10.19 31.58
N GLY A 512 -18.49 -9.97 32.86
CA GLY A 512 -17.76 -10.93 33.68
C GLY A 512 -18.52 -12.25 33.85
N SER A 513 -19.85 -12.21 33.96
CA SER A 513 -20.68 -13.43 33.96
C SER A 513 -20.52 -14.28 32.68
N PHE A 514 -20.34 -13.66 31.52
CA PHE A 514 -20.03 -14.41 30.29
C PHE A 514 -18.64 -15.04 30.30
N VAL A 515 -17.68 -14.45 31.03
CA VAL A 515 -16.35 -15.04 31.25
C VAL A 515 -16.45 -16.23 32.20
N VAL A 516 -17.16 -16.10 33.33
CA VAL A 516 -17.39 -17.22 34.25
C VAL A 516 -18.12 -18.37 33.56
N LEU A 517 -19.15 -18.06 32.76
CA LEU A 517 -19.88 -19.05 31.97
C LEU A 517 -18.94 -19.80 30.99
N ALA A 518 -17.94 -19.13 30.43
CA ALA A 518 -17.00 -19.76 29.50
C ALA A 518 -16.25 -20.93 30.14
N PHE A 519 -15.93 -20.90 31.44
CA PHE A 519 -15.31 -22.03 32.13
C PHE A 519 -16.22 -23.26 32.22
N LEU A 520 -17.54 -23.07 32.23
CA LEU A 520 -18.53 -24.14 32.21
C LEU A 520 -18.78 -24.69 30.80
N GLU A 521 -18.38 -23.94 29.77
CA GLU A 521 -18.55 -24.28 28.35
C GLU A 521 -17.26 -24.72 27.67
N ALA A 522 -16.12 -24.67 28.38
CA ALA A 522 -14.82 -24.99 27.83
C ALA A 522 -14.71 -26.50 27.52
N GLU A 523 -14.45 -26.83 26.25
CA GLU A 523 -14.29 -28.23 25.81
C GLU A 523 -13.05 -28.87 26.43
N ASN A 524 -11.97 -28.10 26.58
CA ASN A 524 -10.73 -28.50 27.24
C ASN A 524 -10.65 -28.02 28.71
N GLY A 525 -11.81 -27.79 29.34
CA GLY A 525 -11.92 -27.30 30.71
C GLY A 525 -11.64 -28.36 31.77
N SER A 526 -11.40 -27.91 33.01
CA SER A 526 -11.29 -28.81 34.16
C SER A 526 -12.59 -29.61 34.33
N LYS A 527 -12.49 -30.94 34.52
CA LYS A 527 -13.65 -31.81 34.79
C LYS A 527 -14.47 -31.36 36.00
N ASN A 528 -13.85 -30.63 36.92
CA ASN A 528 -14.47 -30.10 38.13
C ASN A 528 -14.91 -28.64 38.00
N ALA A 529 -14.83 -28.02 36.82
CA ALA A 529 -15.12 -26.59 36.64
C ALA A 529 -16.49 -26.19 37.21
N ALA A 530 -17.54 -26.98 36.94
CA ALA A 530 -18.87 -26.74 37.50
C ALA A 530 -18.89 -26.78 39.03
N LYS A 531 -18.14 -27.69 39.66
CA LYS A 531 -18.05 -27.81 41.12
C LYS A 531 -17.30 -26.62 41.71
N VAL A 532 -16.19 -26.21 41.10
CA VAL A 532 -15.37 -25.06 41.51
C VAL A 532 -16.20 -23.77 41.43
N VAL A 533 -16.78 -23.49 40.26
CA VAL A 533 -17.61 -22.29 40.03
C VAL A 533 -18.82 -22.28 40.97
N LYS A 534 -19.54 -23.39 41.12
CA LYS A 534 -20.71 -23.47 42.03
C LYS A 534 -20.32 -23.25 43.49
N LYS A 535 -19.15 -23.74 43.92
CA LYS A 535 -18.64 -23.51 45.27
C LYS A 535 -18.27 -22.04 45.48
N ALA A 536 -17.55 -21.44 44.53
CA ALA A 536 -17.12 -20.04 44.60
C ALA A 536 -18.31 -19.07 44.64
N LEU A 537 -19.35 -19.30 43.83
CA LEU A 537 -20.51 -18.40 43.74
C LEU A 537 -21.55 -18.62 44.84
N LYS A 538 -21.46 -19.70 45.63
CA LYS A 538 -22.44 -20.03 46.67
C LYS A 538 -22.71 -18.89 47.66
N PRO A 539 -21.71 -18.14 48.18
CA PRO A 539 -21.94 -17.04 49.13
C PRO A 539 -22.75 -15.87 48.54
N GLY A 540 -22.60 -15.57 47.24
CA GLY A 540 -23.24 -14.44 46.56
C GLY A 540 -24.50 -14.79 45.76
N MET A 541 -24.97 -16.04 45.81
CA MET A 541 -26.03 -16.55 44.93
C MET A 541 -27.35 -15.78 45.04
N GLY A 542 -27.65 -15.21 46.22
CA GLY A 542 -28.85 -14.39 46.43
C GLY A 542 -28.83 -13.09 45.65
N ASP A 543 -27.66 -12.43 45.56
CA ASP A 543 -27.51 -11.16 44.84
C ASP A 543 -27.44 -11.38 43.33
N LEU A 544 -26.78 -12.46 42.87
CA LEU A 544 -26.76 -12.82 41.45
C LEU A 544 -28.18 -13.07 40.90
N LYS A 545 -29.06 -13.69 41.69
CA LYS A 545 -30.47 -13.90 41.30
C LYS A 545 -31.23 -12.59 41.05
N LYS A 546 -30.88 -11.51 41.75
CA LYS A 546 -31.51 -10.17 41.54
C LYS A 546 -31.07 -9.53 40.23
N LEU A 547 -29.95 -9.97 39.65
CA LEU A 547 -29.39 -9.42 38.41
C LEU A 547 -29.90 -10.13 37.15
N VAL A 548 -30.63 -11.23 37.26
CA VAL A 548 -31.07 -12.08 36.13
C VAL A 548 -31.88 -11.31 35.10
N ASP A 549 -32.75 -10.40 35.54
CA ASP A 549 -33.63 -9.66 34.65
C ASP A 549 -32.92 -8.50 33.93
N SER A 550 -31.82 -7.98 34.50
CA SER A 550 -31.06 -6.85 33.94
C SER A 550 -29.75 -7.26 33.26
N GLN A 551 -29.21 -8.44 33.57
CA GLN A 551 -27.93 -8.94 33.05
C GLN A 551 -28.11 -10.32 32.39
N LYS A 552 -28.10 -10.32 31.04
CA LYS A 552 -28.22 -11.54 30.23
C LYS A 552 -27.11 -12.57 30.53
N GLY A 553 -25.88 -12.11 30.77
CA GLY A 553 -24.76 -12.99 31.10
C GLY A 553 -25.01 -13.75 32.39
N THR A 554 -25.47 -13.05 33.43
CA THR A 554 -25.78 -13.61 34.75
C THR A 554 -26.92 -14.62 34.67
N LYS A 555 -27.97 -14.30 33.90
CA LYS A 555 -29.06 -15.24 33.61
C LYS A 555 -28.54 -16.57 33.05
N LEU A 556 -27.75 -16.51 31.97
CA LEU A 556 -27.22 -17.71 31.31
C LEU A 556 -26.26 -18.50 32.20
N LEU A 557 -25.43 -17.80 33.00
CA LEU A 557 -24.56 -18.43 33.98
C LEU A 557 -25.35 -19.23 35.03
N LEU A 558 -26.42 -18.65 35.58
CA LEU A 558 -27.25 -19.33 36.56
C LEU A 558 -28.04 -20.50 35.95
N GLU A 559 -28.53 -20.37 34.73
CA GLU A 559 -29.18 -21.47 33.99
C GLU A 559 -28.21 -22.65 33.78
N LYS A 560 -26.92 -22.40 33.53
CA LYS A 560 -25.91 -23.44 33.34
C LYS A 560 -25.51 -24.16 34.63
N LEU A 561 -25.73 -23.55 35.80
CA LEU A 561 -25.35 -24.09 37.13
C LEU A 561 -26.47 -24.86 37.85
N GLN A 562 -27.69 -24.78 37.30
CA GLN A 562 -28.83 -25.62 37.68
C GLN A 562 -28.61 -27.03 37.14
#